data_AF-A0A482WAR5-F1
#
_entry.id   AF-A0A482WAR5-F1
#
_cell.length_a   1.000
_cell.length_b   1.000
_cell.length_c   1.000
_cell.angle_alpha   90.00
_cell.angle_beta   90.00
_cell.angle_gamma   90.00
#
_symmetry.space_group_name_H-M   'P 1'
#
loop_
_entity.id
_entity.type
_entity.pdbx_description
1 polymer ?
#
loop_
_entity_poly.entity_id
_entity_poly.type
_entity_poly.pdbx_seq_one_letter_code
_entity_poly.pdbx_strand_id
1 'polypeptide(L)'
;TRLNLKTLVWEIVYVCRGVGEYEPTGRYRHEVGFDNRNIYILGGGTAMSAFDFVDIPVFSLEKQIWYPQRTVRDTVKGIPQPRRCHGAVQINTESGIQVFIAGGHDGENVFDDLWRLDLKTFQWTYFDKCRLPFPIYFHAAAASPEGRLYIFGGICSSNDNDVRRSNCMYSTWLCIPKLSEMCWEAVLHYSPHIVKCKSDDLINIGLPRHYVQRLGNNNPPTNREQ
;
A
#
# COMPACT_ATOMS: atom_id res chain seq x y z
N THR A 1 4.95 14.52 13.05
CA THR A 1 5.74 15.75 12.79
C THR A 1 5.50 16.20 11.36
N ARG A 2 5.70 17.48 11.04
CA ARG A 2 5.64 18.04 9.68
C ARG A 2 6.98 18.67 9.37
N LEU A 3 7.57 18.31 8.23
CA LEU A 3 8.78 18.98 7.75
C LEU A 3 8.37 20.26 7.02
N ASN A 4 8.79 21.41 7.52
CA ASN A 4 8.66 22.65 6.77
C ASN A 4 9.72 22.67 5.67
N LEU A 5 9.31 22.50 4.41
CA LEU A 5 10.25 22.38 3.28
C LEU A 5 11.03 23.66 2.97
N LYS A 6 10.57 24.82 3.44
CA LYS A 6 11.30 26.08 3.26
C LYS A 6 12.45 26.21 4.26
N THR A 7 12.21 25.81 5.50
CA THR A 7 13.19 25.93 6.59
C THR A 7 13.99 24.65 6.82
N LEU A 8 13.53 23.53 6.28
CA LEU A 8 14.03 22.17 6.52
C LEU A 8 14.01 21.77 8.00
N VAL A 9 13.09 22.36 8.78
CA VAL A 9 12.91 22.06 10.21
C VAL A 9 11.69 21.18 10.42
N TRP A 10 11.83 20.18 11.29
CA TRP A 10 10.72 19.37 11.76
C TRP A 10 9.93 20.10 12.83
N GLU A 11 8.64 20.27 12.57
CA GLU A 11 7.66 20.80 13.51
C GLU A 11 6.81 19.65 14.06
N ILE A 12 6.46 19.71 15.34
CA ILE A 12 5.52 18.74 15.90
C ILE A 12 4.11 19.19 15.53
N VAL A 13 3.32 18.27 14.94
CA VAL A 13 1.91 18.52 14.59
C VAL A 13 1.02 18.32 15.81
N TYR A 14 1.24 17.24 16.55
CA TYR A 14 0.51 16.92 17.77
C TYR A 14 1.40 16.10 18.69
N VAL A 15 1.28 16.31 20.00
CA VAL A 15 1.95 15.51 21.05
C VAL A 15 0.87 14.78 21.83
N CYS A 16 0.83 13.45 21.74
CA CYS A 16 0.02 12.66 22.67
C CYS A 16 0.63 12.81 24.07
N ARG A 17 -0.14 13.38 25.01
CA ARG A 17 0.26 13.58 26.41
C ARG A 17 -0.28 12.49 27.34
N GLY A 18 -1.09 11.58 26.82
CA GLY A 18 -1.81 10.55 27.58
C GLY A 18 -2.99 11.12 28.38
N VAL A 19 -3.44 12.34 28.06
CA VAL A 19 -4.51 13.05 28.80
C VAL A 19 -5.82 13.05 28.02
N GLY A 20 -5.76 12.94 26.69
CA GLY A 20 -6.95 12.81 25.86
C GLY A 20 -7.51 11.39 25.92
N GLU A 21 -8.83 11.28 26.11
CA GLU A 21 -9.56 10.00 26.26
C GLU A 21 -9.26 8.99 25.15
N TYR A 22 -8.96 9.48 23.95
CA TYR A 22 -8.75 8.67 22.74
C TYR A 22 -7.35 8.77 22.14
N GLU A 23 -6.38 9.32 22.89
CA GLU A 23 -5.00 9.33 22.40
C GLU A 23 -4.45 7.90 22.31
N PRO A 24 -3.94 7.48 21.13
CA PRO A 24 -3.37 6.15 21.01
C PRO A 24 -2.05 6.05 21.78
N THR A 25 -1.80 4.86 22.33
CA THR A 25 -0.51 4.52 22.91
C THR A 25 0.59 4.43 21.86
N GLY A 26 1.84 4.64 22.28
CA GLY A 26 3.01 4.52 21.44
C GLY A 26 3.10 3.14 20.79
N ARG A 27 3.36 3.11 19.48
CA ARG A 27 3.40 1.89 18.67
C ARG A 27 4.39 2.00 17.53
N TYR A 28 4.85 0.87 17.01
CA TYR A 28 5.74 0.79 15.85
C TYR A 28 5.20 -0.16 14.79
N ARG A 29 5.75 -0.04 13.57
CA ARG A 29 5.44 -0.91 12.41
C ARG A 29 3.93 -1.04 12.16
N HIS A 30 3.24 0.08 12.35
CA HIS A 30 1.87 0.33 11.91
C HIS A 30 1.93 0.91 10.50
N GLU A 31 0.80 0.85 9.82
CA GLU A 31 0.58 1.52 8.55
C GLU A 31 -0.45 2.63 8.72
N VAL A 32 -0.59 3.48 7.71
CA VAL A 32 -1.52 4.61 7.74
C VAL A 32 -2.42 4.67 6.51
N GLY A 33 -3.69 5.01 6.74
CA GLY A 33 -4.64 5.44 5.71
C GLY A 33 -4.87 6.94 5.77
N PHE A 34 -5.33 7.55 4.68
CA PHE A 34 -5.58 8.99 4.60
C PHE A 34 -6.72 9.34 3.64
N ASP A 35 -7.75 10.07 4.11
CA ASP A 35 -8.92 10.46 3.30
C ASP A 35 -8.98 11.96 2.93
N ASN A 36 -7.85 12.66 3.00
CA ASN A 36 -7.70 14.13 2.94
C ASN A 36 -8.09 14.89 4.22
N ARG A 37 -8.91 14.32 5.10
CA ARG A 37 -9.35 14.98 6.35
C ARG A 37 -8.76 14.33 7.58
N ASN A 38 -8.59 13.02 7.53
CA ASN A 38 -8.24 12.19 8.67
C ASN A 38 -7.10 11.24 8.32
N ILE A 39 -6.20 11.02 9.29
CA ILE A 39 -5.18 9.98 9.25
C ILE A 39 -5.67 8.81 10.09
N TYR A 40 -5.66 7.62 9.51
CA TYR A 40 -6.12 6.38 10.13
C TYR A 40 -4.91 5.52 10.49
N ILE A 41 -4.82 5.05 11.73
CA ILE A 41 -3.71 4.22 12.18
C ILE A 41 -4.11 2.74 12.11
N LEU A 42 -3.38 1.97 11.31
CA LEU A 42 -3.71 0.59 10.99
C LEU A 42 -2.70 -0.35 11.66
N GLY A 43 -3.18 -1.07 12.69
CA GLY A 43 -2.42 -2.07 13.42
C GLY A 43 -1.17 -1.52 14.10
N GLY A 44 -0.05 -2.22 13.87
CA GLY A 44 1.21 -2.01 14.56
C GLY A 44 1.23 -2.70 15.91
N GLY A 45 2.23 -2.38 16.73
CA GLY A 45 2.38 -3.05 18.01
C GLY A 45 3.45 -2.47 18.90
N THR A 46 3.69 -3.21 19.98
CA THR A 46 4.84 -3.08 20.86
C THR A 46 5.76 -4.30 20.69
N ALA A 47 6.80 -4.40 21.51
CA ALA A 47 7.63 -5.61 21.60
C ALA A 47 6.81 -6.85 21.96
N MET A 48 5.74 -6.69 22.74
CA MET A 48 4.99 -7.79 23.33
C MET A 48 3.67 -8.09 22.61
N SER A 49 3.06 -7.09 21.97
CA SER A 49 1.70 -7.21 21.44
C SER A 49 1.55 -6.57 20.07
N ALA A 50 0.57 -7.05 19.31
CA ALA A 50 0.04 -6.39 18.13
C ALA A 50 -1.34 -5.78 18.44
N PHE A 51 -1.64 -4.63 17.84
CA PHE A 51 -2.93 -3.95 18.01
C PHE A 51 -3.94 -4.45 16.97
N ASP A 52 -5.19 -4.55 17.37
CA ASP A 52 -6.30 -4.98 16.52
C ASP A 52 -6.80 -3.90 15.56
N PHE A 53 -7.80 -4.26 14.75
CA PHE A 53 -8.46 -3.37 13.78
C PHE A 53 -9.95 -3.19 14.08
N VAL A 54 -10.37 -3.48 15.31
CA VAL A 54 -11.76 -3.39 15.72
C VAL A 54 -12.16 -1.93 15.86
N ASP A 55 -11.37 -1.17 16.63
CA ASP A 55 -11.49 0.28 16.79
C ASP A 55 -10.14 0.91 16.43
N ILE A 56 -10.08 1.59 15.28
CA ILE A 56 -8.82 2.17 14.80
C ILE A 56 -8.67 3.63 15.28
N PRO A 57 -7.47 4.04 15.73
CA PRO A 57 -7.22 5.44 16.06
C PRO A 57 -7.28 6.32 14.81
N VAL A 58 -8.00 7.44 14.91
CA VAL A 58 -8.13 8.41 13.83
C VAL A 58 -7.74 9.79 14.31
N PHE A 59 -6.85 10.45 13.57
CA PHE A 59 -6.45 11.82 13.81
C PHE A 59 -7.13 12.76 12.81
N SER A 60 -7.98 13.65 13.30
CA SER A 60 -8.58 14.70 12.48
C SER A 60 -7.59 15.81 12.22
N LEU A 61 -7.28 16.08 10.95
CA LEU A 61 -6.38 17.19 10.58
C LEU A 61 -7.02 18.56 10.78
N GLU A 62 -8.34 18.67 10.64
CA GLU A 62 -9.04 19.93 10.85
C GLU A 62 -9.07 20.30 12.33
N LYS A 63 -9.47 19.35 13.17
CA LYS A 63 -9.68 19.58 14.61
C LYS A 63 -8.42 19.36 15.45
N GLN A 64 -7.41 18.68 14.89
CA GLN A 64 -6.20 18.27 15.60
C GLN A 64 -6.51 17.45 16.87
N ILE A 65 -7.48 16.53 16.77
CA ILE A 65 -7.88 15.63 17.86
C ILE A 65 -7.87 14.18 17.41
N TRP A 66 -7.69 13.28 18.38
CA TRP A 66 -7.86 11.85 18.21
C TRP A 66 -9.28 11.41 18.56
N TYR A 67 -9.80 10.43 17.84
CA TYR A 67 -11.03 9.71 18.18
C TYR A 67 -10.97 8.27 17.65
N PRO A 68 -11.69 7.32 18.25
CA PRO A 68 -11.75 5.95 17.78
C PRO A 68 -12.75 5.84 16.63
N GLN A 69 -12.40 5.09 15.60
CA GLN A 69 -13.33 4.71 14.53
C GLN A 69 -13.58 3.21 14.57
N ARG A 70 -14.83 2.86 14.84
CA ARG A 70 -15.27 1.47 14.78
C ARG A 70 -15.28 0.97 13.35
N THR A 71 -14.72 -0.21 13.11
CA THR A 71 -14.76 -0.87 11.81
C THR A 71 -15.91 -1.87 11.71
N VAL A 72 -16.35 -2.11 10.48
CA VAL A 72 -17.36 -3.10 10.14
C VAL A 72 -16.65 -4.36 9.64
N ARG A 73 -17.04 -5.50 10.19
CA ARG A 73 -16.44 -6.81 9.91
C ARG A 73 -16.87 -7.37 8.57
N ASP A 74 -15.96 -8.06 7.90
CA ASP A 74 -16.29 -8.95 6.80
C ASP A 74 -17.32 -10.00 7.26
N THR A 75 -18.28 -10.33 6.40
CA THR A 75 -19.43 -11.18 6.75
C THR A 75 -19.03 -12.62 7.02
N VAL A 76 -17.91 -13.09 6.47
CA VAL A 76 -17.46 -14.48 6.58
C VAL A 76 -16.22 -14.58 7.45
N LYS A 77 -15.23 -13.71 7.22
CA LYS A 77 -13.89 -13.81 7.83
C LYS A 77 -13.71 -12.89 9.03
N GLY A 78 -14.66 -12.00 9.31
CA GLY A 78 -14.60 -11.10 10.44
C GLY A 78 -13.66 -9.91 10.20
N ILE A 79 -12.75 -9.67 11.13
CA ILE A 79 -11.80 -8.54 11.10
C ILE A 79 -10.39 -9.11 10.98
N PRO A 80 -9.46 -8.44 10.28
CA PRO A 80 -8.07 -8.87 10.25
C PRO A 80 -7.52 -9.08 11.67
N GLN A 81 -6.75 -10.15 11.85
CA GLN A 81 -6.06 -10.45 13.09
C GLN A 81 -5.09 -9.30 13.42
N PRO A 82 -4.91 -8.98 14.72
CA PRO A 82 -3.94 -7.97 15.17
C PRO A 82 -2.58 -8.21 14.54
N ARG A 83 -1.93 -7.18 13.97
CA ARG A 83 -0.65 -7.39 13.28
C ARG A 83 0.21 -6.15 13.18
N ARG A 84 1.51 -6.38 13.06
CA ARG A 84 2.56 -5.39 12.80
C ARG A 84 3.43 -5.83 11.61
N CYS A 85 4.22 -4.92 11.05
CA CYS A 85 5.11 -5.18 9.91
C CYS A 85 4.40 -5.73 8.65
N HIS A 86 3.10 -5.46 8.51
CA HIS A 86 2.36 -5.74 7.29
C HIS A 86 2.67 -4.64 6.27
N GLY A 87 2.53 -4.94 4.97
CA GLY A 87 2.54 -3.90 3.96
C GLY A 87 1.15 -3.27 3.87
N ALA A 88 1.09 -1.97 3.56
CA ALA A 88 -0.16 -1.33 3.19
C ALA A 88 -0.01 -0.49 1.93
N VAL A 89 -1.10 -0.40 1.16
CA VAL A 89 -1.21 0.50 0.02
C VAL A 89 -2.59 1.12 -0.01
N GLN A 90 -2.67 2.35 -0.51
CA GLN A 90 -3.93 3.06 -0.68
C GLN A 90 -4.18 3.32 -2.17
N ILE A 91 -5.38 3.03 -2.63
CA ILE A 91 -5.84 3.37 -3.98
C ILE A 91 -7.14 4.17 -3.92
N ASN A 92 -7.37 4.99 -4.93
CA ASN A 92 -8.63 5.71 -5.11
C ASN A 92 -9.43 5.04 -6.22
N THR A 93 -10.66 4.64 -5.92
CA THR A 93 -11.58 4.02 -6.87
C THR A 93 -12.83 4.89 -7.04
N GLU A 94 -13.70 4.53 -7.97
CA GLU A 94 -14.99 5.21 -8.14
C GLU A 94 -15.88 5.09 -6.89
N SER A 95 -15.69 4.06 -6.06
CA SER A 95 -16.43 3.89 -4.80
C SER A 95 -15.80 4.63 -3.60
N GLY A 96 -14.57 5.13 -3.76
CA GLY A 96 -13.86 5.92 -2.75
C GLY A 96 -12.44 5.44 -2.49
N ILE A 97 -11.88 5.92 -1.38
CA ILE A 97 -10.52 5.57 -0.96
C ILE A 97 -10.53 4.21 -0.27
N GLN A 98 -9.67 3.31 -0.74
CA GLN A 98 -9.53 1.95 -0.24
C GLN A 98 -8.09 1.72 0.23
N VAL A 99 -7.94 1.22 1.45
CA VAL A 99 -6.63 0.84 2.00
C VAL A 99 -6.55 -0.68 2.06
N PHE A 100 -5.47 -1.23 1.53
CA PHE A 100 -5.19 -2.65 1.54
C PHE A 100 -4.07 -2.94 2.52
N ILE A 101 -4.21 -4.00 3.30
CA ILE A 101 -3.13 -4.52 4.15
C ILE A 101 -2.81 -5.95 3.74
N ALA A 102 -1.52 -6.28 3.68
CA ALA A 102 -1.05 -7.58 3.23
C ALA A 102 0.03 -8.13 4.19
N GLY A 103 -0.12 -9.41 4.55
CA GLY A 103 0.80 -10.12 5.42
C GLY A 103 0.95 -9.50 6.81
N GLY A 104 2.17 -9.51 7.35
CA GLY A 104 2.51 -9.07 8.71
C GLY A 104 2.60 -10.23 9.70
N HIS A 105 2.78 -9.90 10.98
CA HIS A 105 2.82 -10.90 12.05
C HIS A 105 2.22 -10.35 13.36
N ASP A 106 1.66 -11.23 14.19
CA ASP A 106 1.07 -10.90 15.49
C ASP A 106 2.03 -11.15 16.68
N GLY A 107 3.06 -11.97 16.46
CA GLY A 107 3.99 -12.45 17.49
C GLY A 107 4.12 -13.98 17.50
N GLU A 108 3.10 -14.67 17.03
CA GLU A 108 3.00 -16.13 16.93
C GLU A 108 2.88 -16.57 15.47
N ASN A 109 2.01 -15.91 14.72
CA ASN A 109 1.66 -16.20 13.34
C ASN A 109 2.24 -15.15 12.40
N VAL A 110 2.68 -15.61 11.23
CA VAL A 110 2.95 -14.76 10.06
C VAL A 110 1.80 -14.94 9.08
N PHE A 111 1.33 -13.85 8.49
CA PHE A 111 0.19 -13.86 7.58
C PHE A 111 0.61 -13.73 6.12
N ASP A 112 -0.22 -14.26 5.23
CA ASP A 112 -0.14 -14.18 3.76
C ASP A 112 -1.44 -13.64 3.15
N ASP A 113 -2.37 -13.20 3.97
CA ASP A 113 -3.68 -12.73 3.57
C ASP A 113 -3.65 -11.29 3.03
N LEU A 114 -4.71 -10.94 2.31
CA LEU A 114 -4.97 -9.61 1.81
C LEU A 114 -6.35 -9.15 2.29
N TRP A 115 -6.38 -7.98 2.92
CA TRP A 115 -7.60 -7.34 3.37
C TRP A 115 -7.73 -5.95 2.77
N ARG A 116 -8.97 -5.50 2.58
CA ARG A 116 -9.30 -4.14 2.18
C ARG A 116 -10.18 -3.47 3.24
N LEU A 117 -9.84 -2.25 3.61
CA LEU A 117 -10.69 -1.32 4.33
C LEU A 117 -11.21 -0.25 3.38
N ASP A 118 -12.53 -0.13 3.27
CA ASP A 118 -13.17 1.01 2.62
C ASP A 118 -13.26 2.18 3.61
N LEU A 119 -12.59 3.32 3.35
CA LEU A 119 -12.54 4.43 4.32
C LEU A 119 -13.84 5.25 4.41
N LYS A 120 -14.81 5.01 3.53
CA LYS A 120 -16.12 5.67 3.57
C LYS A 120 -17.09 4.92 4.49
N THR A 121 -17.04 3.59 4.45
CA THR A 121 -17.95 2.70 5.18
C THR A 121 -17.30 2.01 6.38
N PHE A 122 -15.98 2.05 6.46
CA PHE A 122 -15.15 1.32 7.41
C PHE A 122 -15.33 -0.20 7.35
N GLN A 123 -15.77 -0.71 6.20
CA GLN A 123 -15.97 -2.14 5.96
C GLN A 123 -14.64 -2.81 5.61
N TRP A 124 -14.29 -3.83 6.40
CA TRP A 124 -13.26 -4.81 6.05
C TRP A 124 -13.80 -5.83 5.04
N THR A 125 -12.99 -6.18 4.05
CA THR A 125 -13.28 -7.25 3.09
C THR A 125 -12.07 -8.16 2.96
N TYR A 126 -12.27 -9.47 3.12
CA TYR A 126 -11.22 -10.47 2.91
C TYR A 126 -11.17 -10.93 1.46
N PHE A 127 -9.97 -11.17 0.94
CA PHE A 127 -9.76 -11.63 -0.43
C PHE A 127 -9.35 -13.12 -0.44
N ASP A 128 -10.32 -14.04 -0.56
CA ASP A 128 -10.05 -15.49 -0.50
C ASP A 128 -9.08 -15.98 -1.58
N LYS A 129 -9.17 -15.42 -2.79
CA LYS A 129 -8.37 -15.86 -3.95
C LYS A 129 -7.11 -15.04 -4.18
N CYS A 130 -6.93 -13.93 -3.47
CA CYS A 130 -5.78 -13.06 -3.63
C CYS A 130 -4.95 -13.11 -2.34
N ARG A 131 -3.95 -13.99 -2.33
CA ARG A 131 -3.04 -14.19 -1.20
C ARG A 131 -1.61 -14.01 -1.66
N LEU A 132 -0.75 -13.63 -0.73
CA LEU A 132 0.68 -13.61 -0.96
C LEU A 132 1.17 -15.05 -1.20
N PRO A 133 2.23 -15.25 -2.00
CA PRO A 133 2.72 -16.59 -2.30
C PRO A 133 3.16 -17.39 -1.06
N PHE A 134 3.50 -16.68 0.02
CA PHE A 134 3.85 -17.23 1.32
C PHE A 134 3.65 -16.18 2.43
N PRO A 135 3.53 -16.62 3.69
CA PRO A 135 3.49 -15.71 4.83
C PRO A 135 4.73 -14.84 4.93
N ILE A 136 4.53 -13.53 5.05
CA ILE A 136 5.62 -12.57 4.98
C ILE A 136 5.36 -11.33 5.83
N TYR A 137 6.41 -10.82 6.46
CA TYR A 137 6.41 -9.59 7.26
C TYR A 137 7.68 -8.78 7.01
N PHE A 138 7.69 -7.49 7.33
CA PHE A 138 8.78 -6.55 6.97
C PHE A 138 9.05 -6.42 5.46
N HIS A 139 8.06 -6.73 4.62
CA HIS A 139 8.15 -6.46 3.19
C HIS A 139 7.78 -5.00 2.89
N ALA A 140 8.25 -4.51 1.75
CA ALA A 140 7.76 -3.27 1.18
C ALA A 140 6.57 -3.56 0.26
N ALA A 141 5.59 -2.66 0.27
CA ALA A 141 4.44 -2.70 -0.62
C ALA A 141 4.30 -1.36 -1.34
N ALA A 142 3.91 -1.40 -2.62
CA ALA A 142 3.61 -0.22 -3.42
C ALA A 142 2.44 -0.52 -4.37
N ALA A 143 1.62 0.47 -4.68
CA ALA A 143 0.55 0.33 -5.67
C ALA A 143 0.76 1.29 -6.83
N SER A 144 0.50 0.83 -8.06
CA SER A 144 0.41 1.73 -9.21
C SER A 144 -0.92 2.50 -9.20
N PRO A 145 -1.01 3.65 -9.89
CA PRO A 145 -2.27 4.40 -10.04
C PRO A 145 -3.42 3.56 -10.62
N GLU A 146 -3.10 2.53 -11.40
CA GLU A 146 -4.03 1.61 -12.03
C GLU A 146 -4.54 0.51 -11.08
N GLY A 147 -4.03 0.47 -9.84
CA GLY A 147 -4.45 -0.49 -8.83
C GLY A 147 -3.69 -1.81 -8.85
N ARG A 148 -2.46 -1.83 -9.35
CA ARG A 148 -1.59 -3.01 -9.24
C ARG A 148 -0.71 -2.92 -7.99
N LEU A 149 -0.84 -3.88 -7.09
CA LEU A 149 0.04 -4.06 -5.94
C LEU A 149 1.35 -4.70 -6.38
N TYR A 150 2.45 -4.23 -5.79
CA TYR A 150 3.79 -4.78 -5.86
C TYR A 150 4.31 -5.02 -4.44
N ILE A 151 4.92 -6.18 -4.23
CA ILE A 151 5.54 -6.55 -2.96
C ILE A 151 6.97 -7.02 -3.23
N PHE A 152 7.90 -6.52 -2.42
CA PHE A 152 9.31 -6.87 -2.50
C PHE A 152 9.92 -6.97 -1.10
N GLY A 153 10.92 -7.84 -0.94
CA GLY A 153 11.63 -7.97 0.33
C GLY A 153 10.84 -8.76 1.36
N GLY A 154 11.18 -8.56 2.63
CA GLY A 154 10.51 -9.19 3.76
C GLY A 154 11.11 -10.52 4.19
N ILE A 155 10.64 -10.98 5.34
CA ILE A 155 11.05 -12.21 6.00
C ILE A 155 9.92 -13.22 5.84
N CYS A 156 10.24 -14.39 5.32
CA CYS A 156 9.35 -15.54 5.21
C CYS A 156 9.96 -16.73 5.95
N SER A 157 9.11 -17.55 6.57
CA SER A 157 9.52 -18.82 7.16
C SER A 157 9.11 -19.93 6.20
N SER A 158 10.07 -20.73 5.71
CA SER A 158 9.75 -21.96 4.99
C SER A 158 10.02 -23.13 5.92
N ASN A 159 8.97 -23.63 6.58
CA ASN A 159 9.00 -24.67 7.61
C ASN A 159 9.84 -24.31 8.86
N ASP A 160 9.59 -25.01 9.96
CA ASP A 160 10.24 -24.78 11.26
C ASP A 160 11.77 -24.76 11.11
N ASN A 161 12.35 -23.56 11.27
CA ASN A 161 13.77 -23.19 11.38
C ASN A 161 14.46 -22.53 10.18
N ASP A 162 13.87 -22.40 8.99
CA ASP A 162 14.51 -21.65 7.89
C ASP A 162 13.85 -20.28 7.66
N VAL A 163 14.39 -19.28 8.37
CA VAL A 163 14.01 -17.87 8.21
C VAL A 163 14.74 -17.30 6.99
N ARG A 164 13.99 -17.06 5.92
CA ARG A 164 14.51 -16.54 4.65
C ARG A 164 14.13 -15.08 4.44
N ARG A 165 14.96 -14.39 3.67
CA ARG A 165 14.65 -13.05 3.15
C ARG A 165 14.30 -13.19 1.68
N SER A 166 13.14 -12.66 1.29
CA SER A 166 12.74 -12.66 -0.11
C SER A 166 13.47 -11.56 -0.87
N ASN A 167 13.99 -11.88 -2.05
CA ASN A 167 14.43 -10.92 -3.06
C ASN A 167 13.54 -10.95 -4.31
N CYS A 168 12.36 -11.58 -4.20
CA CYS A 168 11.41 -11.71 -5.28
C CYS A 168 10.46 -10.50 -5.33
N MET A 169 10.08 -10.11 -6.54
CA MET A 169 9.02 -9.14 -6.79
C MET A 169 7.72 -9.89 -7.10
N TYR A 170 6.67 -9.61 -6.32
CA TYR A 170 5.34 -10.16 -6.54
C TYR A 170 4.38 -9.06 -6.93
N SER A 171 3.38 -9.37 -7.75
CA SER A 171 2.36 -8.40 -8.11
C SER A 171 0.97 -9.04 -8.25
N THR A 172 -0.06 -8.25 -7.99
CA THR A 172 -1.46 -8.63 -8.19
C THR A 172 -2.32 -7.40 -8.44
N TRP A 173 -3.43 -7.57 -9.15
CA TRP A 173 -4.43 -6.52 -9.32
C TRP A 173 -5.35 -6.43 -8.09
N LEU A 174 -5.50 -5.22 -7.54
CA LEU A 174 -6.39 -4.94 -6.38
C LEU A 174 -7.82 -4.60 -6.81
N CYS A 175 -7.97 -4.13 -8.04
CA CYS A 175 -9.23 -3.88 -8.70
C CYS A 175 -9.17 -4.42 -10.13
N ILE A 176 -10.33 -4.54 -10.78
CA ILE A 176 -10.36 -4.93 -12.19
C ILE A 176 -9.66 -3.81 -12.99
N PRO A 177 -8.56 -4.10 -13.70
CA PRO A 177 -7.86 -3.09 -14.48
C PRO A 177 -8.77 -2.57 -15.60
N LYS A 178 -8.52 -1.34 -16.05
CA LYS A 178 -9.19 -0.83 -17.25
C LYS A 178 -8.79 -1.68 -18.45
N LEU A 179 -9.69 -1.83 -19.43
CA LEU A 179 -9.39 -2.57 -20.66
C LEU A 179 -8.13 -2.03 -21.36
N SER A 180 -7.93 -0.71 -21.33
CA SER A 180 -6.74 -0.08 -21.89
C SER A 180 -5.44 -0.56 -21.23
N GLU A 181 -5.44 -0.82 -19.92
CA GLU A 181 -4.29 -1.37 -19.20
C GLU A 181 -4.03 -2.82 -19.59
N MET A 182 -5.08 -3.65 -19.68
CA MET A 182 -4.96 -5.02 -20.16
C MET A 182 -4.44 -5.08 -21.60
N CYS A 183 -4.94 -4.22 -22.49
CA CYS A 183 -4.46 -4.09 -23.85
C CYS A 183 -3.00 -3.65 -23.89
N TRP A 184 -2.60 -2.72 -23.03
CA TRP A 184 -1.21 -2.28 -22.94
C TRP A 184 -0.28 -3.42 -22.51
N GLU A 185 -0.65 -4.19 -21.49
CA GLU A 185 0.11 -5.39 -21.10
C GLU A 185 0.21 -6.40 -22.24
N ALA A 186 -0.87 -6.63 -22.98
CA ALA A 186 -0.86 -7.50 -24.15
C ALA A 186 0.09 -6.98 -25.24
N VAL A 187 0.10 -5.67 -25.52
CA VAL A 187 1.04 -5.05 -26.46
C VAL A 187 2.48 -5.29 -26.02
N LEU A 188 2.82 -5.05 -24.76
CA LEU A 188 4.18 -5.30 -24.25
C LEU A 188 4.57 -6.78 -24.32
N HIS A 189 3.62 -7.68 -24.07
CA HIS A 189 3.85 -9.12 -24.11
C HIS A 189 4.07 -9.65 -25.53
N TYR A 190 3.18 -9.32 -26.47
CA TYR A 190 3.22 -9.83 -27.84
C TYR A 190 4.16 -9.04 -28.76
N SER A 191 4.50 -7.79 -28.40
CA SER A 191 5.39 -6.91 -29.16
C SER A 191 6.51 -6.34 -28.31
N PRO A 192 7.41 -7.17 -27.75
CA PRO A 192 8.45 -6.72 -26.81
C PRO A 192 9.48 -5.75 -27.45
N HIS A 193 9.59 -5.73 -28.78
CA HIS A 193 10.46 -4.81 -29.52
C HIS A 193 10.01 -3.34 -29.41
N ILE A 194 8.75 -3.09 -29.03
CA ILE A 194 8.18 -1.76 -28.90
C ILE A 194 8.95 -0.86 -27.93
N VAL A 195 9.58 -1.46 -26.91
CA VAL A 195 10.39 -0.74 -25.92
C VAL A 195 11.62 -0.09 -26.56
N LYS A 196 12.09 -0.60 -27.71
CA LYS A 196 13.25 -0.08 -28.44
C LYS A 196 12.89 0.97 -29.51
N CYS A 197 11.60 1.10 -29.83
CA CYS A 197 11.13 2.05 -30.83
C CYS A 197 11.16 3.48 -30.31
N LYS A 198 11.28 4.46 -31.20
CA LYS A 198 11.18 5.88 -30.83
C LYS A 198 9.73 6.20 -30.46
N SER A 199 9.56 7.03 -29.44
CA SER A 199 8.23 7.43 -28.96
C SER A 199 7.37 8.05 -30.08
N ASP A 200 7.96 8.86 -30.96
CA ASP A 200 7.22 9.49 -32.06
C ASP A 200 6.69 8.46 -33.07
N ASP A 201 7.48 7.45 -33.41
CA ASP A 201 7.05 6.38 -34.32
C ASP A 201 5.87 5.60 -33.73
N LEU A 202 5.93 5.31 -32.42
CA LEU A 202 4.86 4.64 -31.69
C LEU A 202 3.57 5.46 -31.63
N ILE A 203 3.70 6.77 -31.44
CA ILE A 203 2.55 7.69 -31.44
C ILE A 203 1.95 7.77 -32.86
N ASN A 204 2.79 7.81 -33.89
CA ASN A 204 2.36 7.91 -35.30
C ASN A 204 1.59 6.68 -35.78
N ILE A 205 1.90 5.48 -35.25
CA ILE A 205 1.12 4.25 -35.53
C ILE A 205 -0.17 4.16 -34.70
N GLY A 206 -0.46 5.16 -33.85
CA GLY A 206 -1.73 5.28 -33.12
C GLY A 206 -1.69 4.86 -31.65
N LEU A 207 -0.51 4.62 -31.06
CA LEU A 207 -0.45 4.29 -29.62
C LEU A 207 -0.69 5.52 -28.75
N PRO A 208 -1.49 5.41 -27.67
CA PRO A 208 -1.74 6.53 -26.78
C PRO A 208 -0.46 7.04 -26.11
N ARG A 209 -0.24 8.37 -26.16
CA ARG A 209 0.97 9.04 -25.64
C ARG A 209 1.31 8.65 -24.20
N HIS A 210 0.29 8.56 -23.33
CA HIS A 210 0.50 8.22 -21.91
C HIS A 210 1.04 6.82 -21.70
N TYR A 211 0.74 5.86 -22.59
CA TYR A 211 1.33 4.52 -22.54
C TYR A 211 2.77 4.52 -23.07
N VAL A 212 3.00 5.22 -24.18
CA VAL A 212 4.35 5.35 -24.76
C VAL A 212 5.32 6.01 -23.77
N GLN A 213 4.88 7.01 -23.00
CA GLN A 213 5.69 7.65 -21.96
C GLN A 213 6.16 6.69 -20.85
N ARG A 214 5.41 5.60 -20.59
CA ARG A 214 5.79 4.59 -19.59
C ARG A 214 6.96 3.71 -20.04
N LEU A 215 7.31 3.70 -21.33
CA LEU A 215 8.46 2.96 -21.86
C LEU A 215 9.81 3.58 -21.47
N GLY A 216 9.80 4.79 -20.90
CA GLY A 216 11.00 5.57 -20.62
C GLY A 216 11.54 6.25 -21.87
N ASN A 217 12.08 7.47 -21.73
CA ASN A 217 12.72 8.17 -22.83
C ASN A 217 14.02 7.45 -23.22
N ASN A 218 13.99 6.63 -24.26
CA ASN A 218 15.18 6.19 -24.98
C ASN A 218 15.73 7.31 -25.88
N ASN A 219 15.83 8.53 -25.36
CA ASN A 219 16.63 9.55 -26.01
C ASN A 219 18.08 9.33 -25.53
N PRO A 220 19.01 8.87 -26.41
CA PRO A 220 20.41 8.96 -26.08
C PRO A 220 20.72 10.43 -25.73
N PRO A 221 21.62 10.70 -24.76
CA PRO A 221 22.00 12.06 -24.45
C PRO A 221 22.44 12.73 -25.74
N THR A 222 21.71 13.77 -26.16
CA THR A 222 22.18 14.65 -27.21
C THR A 222 23.46 15.26 -26.68
N ASN A 223 24.59 14.88 -27.28
CA ASN A 223 25.84 15.60 -27.14
C ASN A 223 25.54 17.07 -27.43
N ARG A 224 25.45 17.87 -26.37
CA ARG A 224 25.67 19.31 -26.49
C ARG A 224 27.18 19.46 -26.59
N GLU A 225 27.65 19.46 -27.83
CA GLU A 225 28.93 20.05 -28.18
C GLU A 225 28.86 21.57 -27.98
N GLN A 226 30.01 22.10 -27.55
CA GLN A 226 30.42 23.50 -27.36
C GLN A 226 30.07 24.16 -26.02
#